data_AF-A0A1H0JCS5-F1
#
_entry.id   AF-A0A1H0JCS5-F1
#
_cell.length_a   1.000
_cell.length_b   1.000
_cell.length_c   1.000
_cell.angle_alpha   90.00
_cell.angle_beta   90.00
_cell.angle_gamma   90.00
#
_symmetry.space_group_name_H-M   'P 1'
#
loop_
_entity.id
_entity.type
_entity.pdbx_description
1 polymer ?
#
loop_
_entity_poly.entity_id
_entity_poly.type
_entity_poly.pdbx_seq_one_letter_code
_entity_poly.pdbx_strand_id
1 'polypeptide(L)' 'MSGWVRERPPGDGATEVTFRGRGLALRAGGRLILLVCPLCSQRNAPRGAERGICEWCAYVPSPEEAEPVEAGRG' A
#
# COMPACT_ATOMS: atom_id res chain seq x y z
N MET A 1 23.08 -20.45 20.08
CA MET A 1 22.73 -19.94 18.74
C MET A 1 21.28 -20.31 18.51
N SER A 2 20.34 -19.43 18.85
CA SER A 2 18.90 -19.72 18.71
C SER A 2 18.29 -18.58 17.91
N GLY A 3 18.27 -18.78 16.58
CA GLY A 3 17.63 -17.88 15.64
C GLY A 3 16.12 -17.98 15.82
N TRP A 4 15.54 -17.03 16.54
CA TRP A 4 14.10 -16.82 16.53
C TRP A 4 13.75 -16.16 15.19
N VAL A 5 13.59 -16.97 14.15
CA VAL A 5 12.81 -16.55 12.99
C VAL A 5 11.40 -16.37 13.52
N ARG A 6 11.01 -15.13 13.78
CA ARG A 6 9.62 -14.78 14.07
C ARG A 6 8.81 -15.03 12.80
N GLU A 7 8.37 -16.26 12.60
CA GLU A 7 7.29 -16.56 11.67
C GLU A 7 6.05 -15.84 12.19
N ARG A 8 5.75 -14.70 11.56
CA ARG A 8 4.58 -13.87 11.89
C ARG A 8 3.33 -14.65 11.41
N PRO A 9 2.36 -14.93 12.28
CA PRO A 9 1.15 -15.63 11.85
C PRO A 9 0.42 -14.79 10.78
N PRO A 10 -0.21 -15.41 9.78
CA PRO A 10 -0.98 -14.71 8.75
C PRO A 10 -2.32 -14.28 9.37
N GLY A 11 -2.31 -13.19 10.12
CA GLY A 11 -3.49 -12.55 10.66
C GLY A 11 -3.40 -11.05 10.42
N ASP A 12 -4.27 -10.56 9.52
CA ASP A 12 -4.78 -9.18 9.47
C ASP A 12 -3.77 -8.02 9.42
N GLY A 13 -2.54 -8.25 8.92
CA GLY A 13 -1.54 -7.21 8.74
C GLY A 13 -1.68 -6.50 7.40
N ALA A 14 -2.16 -5.26 7.40
CA ALA A 14 -2.05 -4.38 6.24
C ALA A 14 -0.56 -4.19 5.87
N THR A 15 -0.19 -4.44 4.61
CA THR A 15 1.18 -4.26 4.11
C THR A 15 1.30 -2.97 3.32
N GLU A 16 2.33 -2.16 3.58
CA GLU A 16 2.61 -0.99 2.77
C GLU A 16 3.10 -1.39 1.38
N VAL A 17 2.46 -0.83 0.36
CA VAL A 17 2.79 -1.04 -1.05
C VAL A 17 2.93 0.28 -1.78
N THR A 18 3.68 0.25 -2.86
CA THR A 18 3.88 1.35 -3.81
C THR A 18 3.57 0.87 -5.23
N PHE A 19 3.58 1.77 -6.20
CA PHE A 19 3.29 1.46 -7.60
C PHE A 19 4.43 1.99 -8.48
N ARG A 20 5.37 1.10 -8.84
CA ARG A 20 6.61 1.45 -9.56
C ARG A 20 7.42 2.53 -8.82
N GLY A 21 7.59 2.34 -7.51
CA GLY A 21 8.29 3.27 -6.61
C GLY A 21 7.58 4.59 -6.35
N ARG A 22 6.30 4.74 -6.72
CA ARG A 22 5.52 5.97 -6.53
C ARG A 22 4.23 5.72 -5.76
N GLY A 23 3.81 6.77 -5.03
CA GLY A 23 2.61 6.70 -4.20
C GLY A 23 2.74 5.73 -3.03
N LEU A 24 1.66 5.63 -2.26
CA LEU A 24 1.60 4.79 -1.07
C LEU A 24 0.19 4.23 -0.91
N ALA A 25 0.08 2.94 -0.67
CA ALA A 25 -1.17 2.29 -0.30
C ALA A 25 -0.93 1.22 0.76
N LEU A 26 -2.01 0.81 1.42
CA LEU A 26 -2.03 -0.38 2.26
C LEU A 26 -2.74 -1.52 1.53
N ARG A 27 -2.15 -2.71 1.50
CA ARG A 27 -2.75 -3.94 1.00
C ARG A 27 -3.26 -4.79 2.17
N ALA A 28 -4.57 -4.99 2.27
CA ALA A 28 -5.20 -5.81 3.30
C ALA A 28 -6.34 -6.64 2.69
N GLY A 29 -6.30 -7.97 2.82
CA GLY A 29 -7.39 -8.85 2.39
C GLY A 29 -7.83 -8.65 0.93
N GLY A 30 -6.87 -8.43 0.01
CA GLY A 30 -7.13 -8.18 -1.41
C GLY A 30 -7.56 -6.76 -1.78
N ARG A 31 -7.77 -5.87 -0.79
CA ARG A 31 -8.11 -4.46 -1.00
C ARG A 31 -6.87 -3.57 -0.95
N LEU A 32 -6.95 -2.44 -1.66
CA LEU A 32 -5.98 -1.36 -1.59
C LEU A 32 -6.61 -0.14 -0.92
N ILE A 33 -5.97 0.36 0.13
CA ILE A 33 -6.28 1.64 0.74
C ILE A 33 -5.28 2.65 0.16
N LEU A 34 -5.69 3.46 -0.83
CA LEU A 34 -4.81 4.36 -1.57
C LEU A 34 -4.56 5.67 -0.80
N LEU A 35 -3.43 5.77 -0.09
CA LEU A 35 -3.09 6.91 0.75
C LEU A 35 -2.52 8.08 -0.06
N VAL A 36 -1.61 7.80 -0.98
CA VAL A 36 -0.98 8.79 -1.87
C VAL A 36 -1.05 8.28 -3.30
N CYS A 37 -1.61 9.09 -4.21
CA CYS A 37 -1.77 8.72 -5.60
C CYS A 37 -0.40 8.65 -6.31
N PRO A 38 -0.06 7.54 -6.99
CA PRO A 38 1.19 7.44 -7.75
C PRO A 38 1.22 8.32 -9.00
N LEU A 39 0.06 8.79 -9.48
CA LEU A 39 -0.06 9.58 -10.69
C LEU A 39 0.08 11.08 -10.44
N CYS A 40 -0.65 11.63 -9.47
CA CYS A 40 -0.65 13.08 -9.18
C CYS A 40 0.03 13.45 -7.85
N SER A 41 0.55 12.48 -7.11
CA SER A 41 1.25 12.67 -5.81
C SER A 41 0.39 13.27 -4.69
N GLN A 42 -0.92 13.45 -4.90
CA GLN A 42 -1.81 13.96 -3.88
C GLN A 42 -2.15 12.90 -2.83
N ARG A 43 -2.23 13.33 -1.56
CA ARG A 43 -2.78 12.51 -0.47
C ARG A 43 -4.30 12.46 -0.59
N ASN A 44 -4.86 11.27 -0.45
CA ASN A 44 -6.31 11.05 -0.43
C ASN A 44 -6.89 11.36 0.95
N ALA A 45 -8.13 11.83 0.97
CA ALA A 45 -8.95 11.78 2.17
C ALA A 45 -9.32 10.32 2.52
N PRO A 46 -9.66 10.01 3.78
CA PRO A 46 -9.93 8.62 4.21
C PRO A 46 -10.97 7.88 3.35
N ARG A 47 -12.07 8.55 2.98
CA ARG A 47 -13.13 7.95 2.14
C ARG A 47 -12.64 7.52 0.76
N GLY A 48 -11.88 8.38 0.09
CA GLY A 48 -11.26 8.06 -1.21
C GLY A 48 -10.21 6.96 -1.08
N ALA A 49 -9.40 7.03 -0.03
CA ALA A 49 -8.36 6.05 0.24
C ALA A 49 -8.94 4.64 0.42
N GLU A 50 -9.96 4.46 1.27
CA GLU A 50 -10.60 3.17 1.53
C GLU A 50 -11.28 2.56 0.30
N ARG A 51 -11.76 3.41 -0.63
CA ARG A 51 -12.31 2.97 -1.91
C ARG A 51 -11.23 2.56 -2.92
N GLY A 52 -9.97 2.88 -2.66
CA GLY A 52 -8.86 2.66 -3.59
C GLY A 52 -8.91 3.61 -4.79
N ILE A 53 -9.50 4.81 -4.66
CA ILE A 53 -9.66 5.77 -5.77
C ILE A 53 -9.05 7.11 -5.37
N CYS A 54 -8.29 7.73 -6.27
CA CYS A 54 -7.83 9.10 -6.06
C CYS A 54 -8.98 10.10 -6.25
N GLU A 55 -9.33 10.87 -5.22
CA GLU A 55 -10.41 11.87 -5.31
C GLU A 55 -10.02 13.11 -6.14
N TRP A 56 -8.73 13.25 -6.47
CA TRP A 56 -8.21 14.40 -7.22
C TRP A 56 -8.19 14.17 -8.74
N CYS A 57 -7.74 13.00 -9.17
CA CYS A 57 -7.57 12.69 -10.60
C CYS A 57 -8.35 11.44 -11.05
N ALA A 58 -9.19 10.87 -10.18
CA ALA A 58 -9.97 9.66 -10.41
C ALA A 58 -9.13 8.40 -10.73
N TYR A 59 -7.83 8.42 -10.48
CA TYR A 59 -6.96 7.26 -10.68
C TYR A 59 -7.38 6.07 -9.81
N VAL A 60 -7.42 4.87 -10.42
CA VAL A 60 -7.67 3.58 -9.76
C VAL A 60 -6.47 2.67 -10.01
N PRO A 61 -5.71 2.27 -8.97
CA PRO A 61 -4.57 1.37 -9.11
C PRO A 61 -5.03 -0.06 -9.38
N SER A 62 -4.24 -0.80 -10.18
CA SER A 62 -4.35 -2.25 -10.27
C SER A 62 -3.63 -2.91 -9.08
N PRO A 63 -4.25 -3.86 -8.35
CA PRO A 63 -3.58 -4.63 -7.30
C PRO A 63 -2.37 -5.43 -7.76
N GLU A 64 -2.28 -5.74 -9.06
CA GLU A 64 -1.15 -6.49 -9.65
C GLU A 64 0.10 -5.63 -9.81
N GLU A 65 -0.07 -4.31 -9.91
CA GLU A 65 1.05 -3.36 -10.00
C GLU A 65 1.59 -2.95 -8.61
N ALA A 66 0.96 -3.43 -7.53
CA ALA A 66 1.35 -3.12 -6.17
C ALA A 66 2.56 -3.95 -5.75
N GLU A 67 3.65 -3.27 -5.43
CA GLU A 67 4.89 -3.86 -4.93
C GLU A 67 5.13 -3.42 -3.48
N PRO A 68 5.76 -4.24 -2.61
CA PRO A 68 6.08 -3.83 -1.25
C PRO A 68 6.90 -2.54 -1.23
N VAL A 69 6.66 -1.68 -0.24
CA VAL A 69 7.61 -0.60 0.04
C VAL A 69 8.89 -1.26 0.57
N GLU A 70 10.00 -1.09 -0.13
CA GLU A 70 11.31 -1.52 0.36
C GLU A 70 11.60 -0.81 1.69
N ALA A 71 11.67 -1.58 2.78
CA ALA A 71 12.10 -1.08 4.07
C ALA A 71 13.60 -0.73 3.96
N GLY A 72 13.88 0.51 3.58
CA GLY A 72 15.25 0.99 3.44
C GLY A 72 16.02 0.76 4.73
N ARG A 73 17.09 -0.04 4.64
CA ARG A 73 18.26 0.10 5.50
C ARG A 73 18.83 1.50 5.26
N GLY A 74 18.38 2.46 6.06
CA GLY A 74 18.97 3.79 6.20
C GLY A 74 19.62 3.89 7.57
#